data_AF-A0A2S0LKD3-F1
#
_entry.id   AF-A0A2S0LKD3-F1
#
_cell.length_a   1.000
_cell.length_b   1.000
_cell.length_c   1.000
_cell.angle_alpha   90.00
_cell.angle_beta   90.00
_cell.angle_gamma   90.00
#
_symmetry.space_group_name_H-M   'P 1'
#
loop_
_entity.id
_entity.type
_entity.pdbx_description
1 polymer ?
#
loop_
_entity_poly.entity_id
_entity_poly.type
_entity_poly.pdbx_seq_one_letter_code
_entity_poly.pdbx_strand_id
1 'polypeptide(L)'
;MKKLFSSILFLIFISCQNNTSKVNVYDSQENKVETQDSLKLDTITSQVIKSVELKATKNETIEEFLQRMKKISLSNNDEKLEELINFPLIVRGLDENLKIFEDKFYTFNEVKDNIMLYEGLLKEGLKSAISISKGNCTFFEENKNCFSIYMDVWKTTFDFVLKKQNGKYKIVAVQIPTA
;
A
#
# COMPACT_ATOMS: atom_id res chain seq x y z
N MET A 1 2.90 17.39 23.18
CA MET A 1 1.56 17.79 22.68
C MET A 1 0.85 16.57 22.09
N LYS A 2 0.18 15.74 22.90
CA LYS A 2 -0.40 14.44 22.47
C LYS A 2 -1.95 14.37 22.55
N LYS A 3 -2.65 15.48 22.80
CA LYS A 3 -4.06 15.44 23.24
C LYS A 3 -5.10 16.08 22.31
N LEU A 4 -4.73 16.66 21.17
CA LEU A 4 -5.67 17.46 20.37
C LEU A 4 -6.49 16.67 19.32
N PHE A 5 -6.09 15.46 18.94
CA PHE A 5 -6.76 14.73 17.83
C PHE A 5 -7.86 13.74 18.25
N SER A 6 -8.16 13.60 19.55
CA SER A 6 -8.98 12.49 20.04
C SER A 6 -10.51 12.67 19.94
N SER A 7 -11.03 13.89 19.74
CA SER A 7 -12.46 14.16 20.07
C SER A 7 -13.39 14.44 18.89
N ILE A 8 -12.91 14.50 17.65
CA ILE A 8 -13.75 14.97 16.51
C ILE A 8 -14.28 13.83 15.61
N LEU A 9 -13.76 12.60 15.71
CA LEU A 9 -13.90 11.60 14.64
C LEU A 9 -14.86 10.41 14.90
N PHE A 10 -15.91 10.59 15.71
CA PHE A 10 -16.80 9.47 16.11
C PHE A 10 -18.09 9.31 15.27
N LEU A 11 -18.39 10.16 14.29
CA LEU A 11 -19.74 10.25 13.71
C LEU A 11 -19.96 9.63 12.32
N ILE A 12 -18.98 8.99 11.67
CA ILE A 12 -19.12 8.61 10.24
C ILE A 12 -19.35 7.10 9.98
N PHE A 13 -19.27 6.21 10.98
CA PHE A 13 -19.09 4.76 10.74
C PHE A 13 -20.33 3.84 10.59
N ILE A 14 -21.58 4.31 10.61
CA ILE A 14 -22.73 3.38 10.77
C ILE A 14 -23.31 2.83 9.44
N SER A 15 -22.90 3.28 8.25
CA SER A 15 -23.78 3.12 7.06
C SER A 15 -23.34 2.16 5.94
N CYS A 16 -22.38 1.24 6.10
CA CYS A 16 -21.95 0.40 4.96
C CYS A 16 -21.49 -1.01 5.34
N GLN A 17 -22.41 -1.93 5.64
CA GLN A 17 -22.17 -3.37 5.44
C GLN A 17 -23.47 -4.06 5.03
N ASN A 18 -23.64 -4.33 3.73
CA ASN A 18 -24.45 -5.47 3.27
C ASN A 18 -24.12 -5.87 1.83
N ASN A 19 -24.16 -7.19 1.61
CA ASN A 19 -24.11 -7.94 0.35
C ASN A 19 -22.74 -8.25 -0.27
N THR A 20 -22.37 -9.53 -0.33
CA THR A 20 -22.60 -10.36 -1.54
C THR A 20 -22.24 -11.84 -1.33
N SER A 21 -22.84 -12.72 -2.15
CA SER A 21 -22.92 -14.19 -2.03
C SER A 21 -22.29 -14.91 -3.25
N LYS A 22 -21.66 -16.08 -3.00
CA LYS A 22 -21.43 -17.36 -3.74
C LYS A 22 -21.37 -17.38 -5.31
N VAL A 23 -20.59 -18.24 -6.01
CA VAL A 23 -20.70 -19.72 -6.21
C VAL A 23 -19.49 -20.30 -7.01
N ASN A 24 -19.26 -21.62 -6.82
CA ASN A 24 -18.32 -22.66 -7.33
C ASN A 24 -18.11 -22.87 -8.86
N VAL A 25 -17.04 -23.62 -9.22
CA VAL A 25 -16.88 -24.43 -10.47
C VAL A 25 -16.15 -25.78 -10.21
N TYR A 26 -16.50 -26.79 -11.01
CA TYR A 26 -16.28 -28.26 -10.94
C TYR A 26 -14.97 -28.83 -11.57
N ASP A 27 -14.73 -30.11 -11.27
CA ASP A 27 -13.65 -31.09 -11.63
C ASP A 27 -13.27 -31.31 -13.12
N SER A 28 -12.04 -31.80 -13.36
CA SER A 28 -11.77 -33.04 -14.16
C SER A 28 -10.30 -33.53 -14.06
N GLN A 29 -10.13 -34.86 -14.04
CA GLN A 29 -8.86 -35.61 -14.01
C GLN A 29 -8.34 -35.90 -15.43
N GLU A 30 -7.03 -36.12 -15.58
CA GLU A 30 -6.41 -36.72 -16.78
C GLU A 30 -5.32 -37.74 -16.37
N ASN A 31 -5.21 -38.85 -17.13
CA ASN A 31 -4.29 -39.97 -16.91
C ASN A 31 -3.09 -39.91 -17.89
N LYS A 32 -1.95 -40.47 -17.44
CA LYS A 32 -0.59 -40.48 -17.99
C LYS A 32 -0.34 -41.22 -19.32
N VAL A 33 0.81 -40.90 -19.96
CA VAL A 33 2.05 -41.72 -20.23
C VAL A 33 2.73 -41.17 -21.51
N GLU A 34 3.82 -40.38 -21.46
CA GLU A 34 5.27 -40.64 -21.25
C GLU A 34 6.02 -41.28 -22.45
N THR A 35 6.90 -40.48 -23.10
CA THR A 35 8.31 -40.80 -23.47
C THR A 35 8.92 -39.70 -24.38
N GLN A 36 9.64 -38.73 -23.79
CA GLN A 36 10.45 -37.74 -24.55
C GLN A 36 11.50 -37.03 -23.66
N ASP A 37 12.16 -37.74 -22.73
CA ASP A 37 12.79 -37.09 -21.55
C ASP A 37 14.27 -36.72 -21.61
N SER A 38 15.10 -37.16 -22.57
CA SER A 38 16.54 -36.82 -22.53
C SER A 38 16.94 -35.56 -23.29
N LEU A 39 16.33 -35.28 -24.46
CA LEU A 39 16.58 -34.05 -25.24
C LEU A 39 15.80 -32.83 -24.72
N LYS A 40 14.74 -33.08 -23.95
CA LYS A 40 14.03 -32.03 -23.23
C LYS A 40 14.81 -31.58 -21.99
N LEU A 41 15.67 -32.38 -21.38
CA LEU A 41 16.27 -32.00 -20.09
C LEU A 41 17.17 -30.76 -20.18
N ASP A 42 17.99 -30.61 -21.23
CA ASP A 42 18.81 -29.40 -21.43
C ASP A 42 17.98 -28.17 -21.81
N THR A 43 16.91 -28.38 -22.60
CA THR A 43 15.98 -27.31 -22.98
C THR A 43 15.09 -26.90 -21.81
N ILE A 44 14.63 -27.86 -21.01
CA ILE A 44 13.87 -27.68 -19.77
C ILE A 44 14.77 -27.01 -18.77
N THR A 45 16.03 -27.40 -18.61
CA THR A 45 16.92 -26.75 -17.64
C THR A 45 17.16 -25.29 -18.03
N SER A 46 17.37 -24.98 -19.32
CA SER A 46 17.49 -23.60 -19.81
C SER A 46 16.19 -22.79 -19.72
N GLN A 47 15.03 -23.39 -20.05
CA GLN A 47 13.71 -22.75 -19.92
C GLN A 47 13.28 -22.59 -18.46
N VAL A 48 13.62 -23.54 -17.60
CA VAL A 48 13.39 -23.52 -16.16
C VAL A 48 14.29 -22.46 -15.55
N ILE A 49 15.57 -22.37 -15.91
CA ILE A 49 16.46 -21.28 -15.48
C ILE A 49 15.92 -19.93 -15.98
N LYS A 50 15.45 -19.80 -17.23
CA LYS A 50 14.74 -18.59 -17.71
C LYS A 50 13.43 -18.30 -16.97
N SER A 51 12.69 -19.33 -16.52
CA SER A 51 11.44 -19.16 -15.76
C SER A 51 11.69 -18.84 -14.28
N VAL A 52 12.80 -19.32 -13.74
CA VAL A 52 13.31 -19.05 -12.40
C VAL A 52 14.03 -17.70 -12.38
N GLU A 53 14.60 -17.24 -13.50
CA GLU A 53 15.06 -15.87 -13.74
C GLU A 53 13.94 -14.91 -14.14
N LEU A 54 12.80 -15.37 -14.66
CA LEU A 54 11.57 -14.56 -14.76
C LEU A 54 10.89 -14.37 -13.39
N LYS A 55 11.33 -15.14 -12.38
CA LYS A 55 11.16 -14.80 -10.96
C LYS A 55 12.25 -13.86 -10.43
N ALA A 56 13.12 -13.30 -11.28
CA ALA A 56 13.82 -12.06 -10.96
C ALA A 56 12.76 -10.97 -10.84
N THR A 57 12.31 -10.79 -9.60
CA THR A 57 11.49 -9.70 -9.06
C THR A 57 10.87 -8.82 -10.13
N LYS A 58 9.73 -9.26 -10.69
CA LYS A 58 8.88 -8.36 -11.48
C LYS A 58 8.68 -7.11 -10.62
N ASN A 59 9.18 -6.02 -11.15
CA ASN A 59 9.06 -4.72 -10.53
C ASN A 59 7.58 -4.35 -10.53
N GLU A 60 7.00 -4.23 -9.34
CA GLU A 60 5.61 -3.82 -9.14
C GLU A 60 5.37 -2.48 -9.87
N THR A 61 4.28 -2.36 -10.62
CA THR A 61 3.87 -1.07 -11.19
C THR A 61 3.15 -0.22 -10.15
N ILE A 62 2.95 1.06 -10.44
CA ILE A 62 2.23 1.96 -9.54
C ILE A 62 0.75 1.55 -9.39
N GLU A 63 0.15 1.05 -10.46
CA GLU A 63 -1.21 0.50 -10.46
C GLU A 63 -1.28 -0.80 -9.64
N GLU A 64 -0.31 -1.70 -9.79
CA GLU A 64 -0.22 -2.93 -8.99
C GLU A 64 -0.07 -2.59 -7.49
N PHE A 65 0.72 -1.56 -7.17
CA PHE A 65 0.86 -1.07 -5.79
C PHE A 65 -0.48 -0.54 -5.24
N LEU A 66 -1.20 0.29 -6.01
CA LEU A 66 -2.51 0.80 -5.62
C LEU A 66 -3.48 -0.36 -5.29
N GLN A 67 -3.54 -1.38 -6.15
CA GLN A 67 -4.42 -2.53 -5.92
C GLN A 67 -4.02 -3.35 -4.68
N ARG A 68 -2.71 -3.60 -4.49
CA ARG A 68 -2.21 -4.31 -3.31
C ARG A 68 -2.52 -3.56 -2.03
N MET A 69 -2.27 -2.25 -2.02
CA MET A 69 -2.53 -1.37 -0.89
C MET A 69 -4.01 -1.40 -0.47
N LYS A 70 -4.94 -1.24 -1.43
CA LYS A 70 -6.39 -1.35 -1.18
C LYS A 70 -6.79 -2.71 -0.61
N LYS A 71 -6.23 -3.79 -1.16
CA LYS A 71 -6.53 -5.15 -0.68
C LYS A 71 -6.04 -5.37 0.74
N ILE A 72 -4.87 -4.84 1.08
CA ILE A 72 -4.29 -4.94 2.41
C ILE A 72 -5.08 -4.11 3.43
N SER A 73 -5.45 -2.87 3.09
CA SER A 73 -6.24 -2.02 3.99
C SER A 73 -7.68 -2.50 4.17
N LEU A 74 -8.22 -3.27 3.22
CA LEU A 74 -9.47 -4.01 3.38
C LEU A 74 -9.35 -5.23 4.32
N SER A 75 -8.14 -5.69 4.60
CA SER A 75 -7.92 -6.79 5.54
C SER A 75 -7.80 -6.26 6.96
N ASN A 76 -8.45 -6.90 7.93
CA ASN A 76 -8.28 -6.60 9.36
C ASN A 76 -6.97 -7.21 9.91
N ASN A 77 -5.88 -7.12 9.15
CA ASN A 77 -4.56 -7.66 9.50
C ASN A 77 -3.52 -6.53 9.51
N ASP A 78 -3.16 -6.13 10.73
CA ASP A 78 -2.19 -5.07 10.99
C ASP A 78 -0.79 -5.40 10.49
N GLU A 79 -0.35 -6.66 10.57
CA GLU A 79 0.97 -7.09 10.09
C GLU A 79 1.11 -6.84 8.58
N LYS A 80 0.05 -7.09 7.81
CA LYS A 80 0.04 -6.80 6.36
C LYS A 80 0.03 -5.31 6.07
N LEU A 81 -0.65 -4.51 6.89
CA LEU A 81 -0.66 -3.06 6.72
C LEU A 81 0.71 -2.47 7.07
N GLU A 82 1.37 -2.99 8.10
CA GLU A 82 2.74 -2.69 8.45
C GLU A 82 3.70 -2.99 7.29
N GLU A 83 3.50 -4.08 6.55
CA GLU A 83 4.27 -4.38 5.35
C GLU A 83 4.13 -3.32 4.23
N LEU A 84 3.18 -2.38 4.29
CA LEU A 84 3.17 -1.28 3.31
C LEU A 84 4.20 -0.20 3.64
N ILE A 85 4.70 -0.15 4.87
CA ILE A 85 5.48 0.96 5.40
C ILE A 85 6.95 0.55 5.49
N ASN A 86 7.83 1.49 5.19
CA ASN A 86 9.24 1.36 5.51
C ASN A 86 9.58 2.38 6.59
N PHE A 87 9.97 1.86 7.76
CA PHE A 87 10.35 2.69 8.89
C PHE A 87 11.79 3.23 8.77
N PRO A 88 12.08 4.42 9.33
CA PRO A 88 11.12 5.34 9.94
C PRO A 88 10.18 5.96 8.90
N LEU A 89 8.89 6.04 9.23
CA LEU A 89 7.89 6.75 8.46
C LEU A 89 7.99 8.25 8.80
N ILE A 90 8.30 9.06 7.80
CA ILE A 90 8.41 10.51 7.96
C ILE A 90 7.05 11.14 7.67
N VAL A 91 6.60 12.04 8.53
CA VAL A 91 5.36 12.79 8.33
C VAL A 91 5.68 14.26 8.35
N ARG A 92 5.33 14.96 7.28
CA ARG A 92 5.46 16.42 7.19
C ARG A 92 4.11 17.07 6.90
N GLY A 93 3.91 18.26 7.41
CA GLY A 93 2.71 19.06 7.17
C GLY A 93 2.91 20.47 7.70
N LEU A 94 1.84 21.27 7.75
CA LEU A 94 1.84 22.57 8.41
C LEU A 94 1.25 22.46 9.83
N ASP A 95 1.72 23.23 10.79
CA ASP A 95 1.02 23.38 12.06
C ASP A 95 -0.12 24.40 11.95
N GLU A 96 -0.80 24.67 13.06
CA GLU A 96 -1.85 25.70 13.17
C GLU A 96 -1.39 27.12 12.80
N ASN A 97 -0.06 27.35 12.77
CA ASN A 97 0.56 28.63 12.45
C ASN A 97 1.16 28.64 11.03
N LEU A 98 0.79 27.67 10.18
CA LEU A 98 1.33 27.50 8.82
C LEU A 98 2.85 27.26 8.78
N LYS A 99 3.46 26.77 9.88
CA LYS A 99 4.87 26.39 9.90
C LYS A 99 5.02 24.92 9.57
N ILE A 100 6.03 24.58 8.78
CA ILE A 100 6.33 23.18 8.47
C ILE A 100 6.76 22.46 9.75
N PHE A 101 6.10 21.35 10.05
CA PHE A 101 6.56 20.40 11.06
C PHE A 101 7.04 19.09 10.40
N GLU A 102 7.86 18.36 11.13
CA GLU A 102 8.30 17.00 10.79
C GLU A 102 8.19 16.12 12.03
N ASP A 103 7.53 14.98 11.88
CA ASP A 103 7.54 13.88 12.84
C ASP A 103 8.11 12.60 12.20
N LYS A 104 8.64 11.71 13.03
CA LYS A 104 9.16 10.40 12.64
C LYS A 104 8.56 9.32 13.52
N PHE A 105 7.98 8.31 12.88
CA PHE A 105 7.45 7.11 13.51
C PHE A 105 8.40 5.97 13.17
N TYR A 106 8.92 5.26 14.17
CA TYR A 106 9.89 4.18 14.03
C TYR A 106 9.25 2.79 14.07
N THR A 107 8.03 2.69 14.59
CA THR A 107 7.29 1.42 14.70
C THR A 107 5.85 1.56 14.25
N PHE A 108 5.22 0.43 13.90
CA PHE A 108 3.81 0.41 13.56
C PHE A 108 2.89 0.75 14.73
N ASN A 109 3.28 0.43 15.97
CA ASN A 109 2.53 0.81 17.16
C ASN A 109 2.45 2.33 17.35
N GLU A 110 3.54 3.06 17.11
CA GLU A 110 3.51 4.53 17.16
C GLU A 110 2.59 5.13 16.08
N VAL A 111 2.51 4.48 14.91
CA VAL A 111 1.56 4.86 13.85
C VAL A 111 0.12 4.60 14.31
N LYS A 112 -0.15 3.45 14.92
CA LYS A 112 -1.48 3.09 15.47
C LYS A 112 -1.97 4.05 16.53
N ASP A 113 -1.06 4.53 17.38
CA ASP A 113 -1.36 5.52 18.41
C ASP A 113 -1.76 6.89 17.81
N ASN A 114 -1.45 7.13 16.52
CA ASN A 114 -1.91 8.29 15.78
C ASN A 114 -3.12 7.94 14.90
N ILE A 115 -4.33 8.26 15.39
CA ILE A 115 -5.61 7.95 14.73
C ILE A 115 -5.66 8.49 13.29
N MET A 116 -5.14 9.69 13.05
CA MET A 116 -5.17 10.31 11.73
C MET A 116 -4.31 9.54 10.74
N LEU A 117 -3.12 9.10 11.15
CA LEU A 117 -2.26 8.28 10.31
C LEU A 117 -2.83 6.88 10.11
N TYR A 118 -3.19 6.19 11.19
CA TYR A 118 -3.61 4.78 11.12
C TYR A 118 -5.03 4.60 10.59
N GLU A 119 -6.06 5.02 11.33
CA GLU A 119 -7.46 4.85 10.90
C GLU A 119 -7.76 5.73 9.69
N GLY A 120 -7.29 6.97 9.72
CA GLY A 120 -7.60 7.98 8.71
C GLY A 120 -6.92 7.74 7.36
N LEU A 121 -5.59 7.76 7.31
CA LEU A 121 -4.85 7.71 6.05
C LEU A 121 -4.52 6.28 5.62
N LEU A 122 -3.99 5.45 6.51
CA LEU A 122 -3.46 4.14 6.15
C LEU A 122 -4.53 3.04 6.02
N LYS A 123 -5.58 3.09 6.84
CA LYS A 123 -6.64 2.09 6.83
C LYS A 123 -7.80 2.54 5.94
N GLU A 124 -8.66 3.43 6.42
CA GLU A 124 -9.83 3.86 5.64
C GLU A 124 -9.42 4.70 4.42
N GLY A 125 -8.38 5.53 4.55
CA GLY A 125 -7.83 6.32 3.45
C GLY A 125 -7.38 5.45 2.28
N LEU A 126 -6.41 4.55 2.51
CA LEU A 126 -5.92 3.63 1.46
C LEU A 126 -7.02 2.71 0.93
N LYS A 127 -7.94 2.25 1.79
CA LYS A 127 -9.10 1.45 1.37
C LYS A 127 -9.98 2.21 0.37
N SER A 128 -10.14 3.51 0.56
CA SER A 128 -10.91 4.40 -0.32
C SER A 128 -10.10 4.98 -1.49
N ALA A 129 -8.82 4.64 -1.64
CA ALA A 129 -7.99 5.20 -2.69
C ALA A 129 -8.53 4.85 -4.08
N ILE A 130 -8.69 5.86 -4.94
CA ILE A 130 -9.23 5.68 -6.30
C ILE A 130 -8.12 5.72 -7.33
N SER A 131 -7.20 6.66 -7.20
CA SER A 131 -6.14 6.88 -8.18
C SER A 131 -4.84 7.27 -7.49
N ILE A 132 -3.75 7.02 -8.20
CA ILE A 132 -2.41 7.43 -7.84
C ILE A 132 -1.78 8.06 -9.08
N SER A 133 -1.16 9.23 -8.91
CA SER A 133 -0.51 9.96 -10.00
C SER A 133 0.80 10.55 -9.52
N LYS A 134 1.59 11.12 -10.44
CA LYS A 134 2.83 11.80 -10.08
C LYS A 134 2.49 13.04 -9.24
N GLY A 135 2.99 13.07 -8.01
CA GLY A 135 2.83 14.21 -7.10
C GLY A 135 4.03 15.14 -7.13
N ASN A 136 3.92 16.27 -6.43
CA ASN A 136 5.00 17.24 -6.29
C ASN A 136 5.60 17.29 -4.87
N CYS A 137 4.93 16.75 -3.85
CA CYS A 137 5.36 16.69 -2.45
C CYS A 137 6.14 17.93 -2.05
N THR A 138 5.49 19.09 -1.99
CA THR A 138 6.15 20.37 -1.71
C THR A 138 7.01 20.35 -0.45
N PHE A 139 6.66 19.53 0.56
CA PHE A 139 7.48 19.41 1.78
C PHE A 139 8.59 18.35 1.66
N PHE A 140 8.73 17.67 0.53
CA PHE A 140 9.78 16.69 0.23
C PHE A 140 10.44 17.01 -1.12
N GLU A 141 10.92 18.25 -1.27
CA GLU A 141 11.41 18.85 -2.52
C GLU A 141 12.43 18.00 -3.30
N GLU A 142 13.22 17.17 -2.61
CA GLU A 142 14.25 16.34 -3.22
C GLU A 142 13.76 14.94 -3.67
N ASN A 143 12.50 14.56 -3.37
CA ASN A 143 12.06 13.19 -3.53
C ASN A 143 11.35 12.93 -4.87
N LYS A 144 12.13 12.50 -5.88
CA LYS A 144 11.62 12.13 -7.21
C LYS A 144 10.62 10.98 -7.21
N ASN A 145 10.35 10.31 -6.09
CA ASN A 145 9.33 9.27 -5.95
C ASN A 145 8.09 9.73 -5.18
N CYS A 146 7.73 11.01 -5.30
CA CYS A 146 6.45 11.52 -4.83
C CYS A 146 5.28 11.07 -5.70
N PHE A 147 4.18 10.66 -5.06
CA PHE A 147 2.92 10.29 -5.67
C PHE A 147 1.75 10.88 -4.91
N SER A 148 0.82 11.46 -5.65
CA SER A 148 -0.44 11.99 -5.15
C SER A 148 -1.48 10.87 -5.18
N ILE A 149 -2.14 10.60 -4.05
CA ILE A 149 -3.17 9.57 -3.92
C ILE A 149 -4.49 10.24 -3.56
N TYR A 150 -5.48 10.12 -4.46
CA TYR A 150 -6.83 10.61 -4.19
C TYR A 150 -7.60 9.57 -3.36
N MET A 151 -8.05 10.00 -2.18
CA MET A 151 -8.79 9.17 -1.23
C MET A 151 -10.24 9.63 -1.16
N ASP A 152 -11.17 8.74 -1.54
CA ASP A 152 -12.58 9.11 -1.60
C ASP A 152 -13.16 9.45 -0.23
N VAL A 153 -12.70 8.79 0.83
CA VAL A 153 -13.20 9.01 2.19
C VAL A 153 -12.93 10.44 2.69
N TRP A 154 -11.84 11.04 2.24
CA TRP A 154 -11.44 12.41 2.58
C TRP A 154 -11.80 13.43 1.50
N LYS A 155 -12.28 12.97 0.33
CA LYS A 155 -12.55 13.79 -0.86
C LYS A 155 -11.37 14.70 -1.23
N THR A 156 -10.15 14.21 -1.01
CA THR A 156 -8.91 14.98 -1.20
C THR A 156 -7.74 14.07 -1.57
N THR A 157 -6.65 14.71 -1.95
CA THR A 157 -5.39 14.06 -2.33
C THR A 157 -4.36 14.25 -1.24
N PHE A 158 -3.67 13.17 -0.91
CA PHE A 158 -2.52 13.18 -0.03
C PHE A 158 -1.28 12.77 -0.80
N ASP A 159 -0.15 13.37 -0.44
CA ASP A 159 1.11 13.14 -1.11
C ASP A 159 1.93 12.12 -0.34
N PHE A 160 2.31 11.04 -1.02
CA PHE A 160 3.09 9.94 -0.47
C PHE A 160 4.44 9.89 -1.17
N VAL A 161 5.49 9.73 -0.39
CA VAL A 161 6.79 9.33 -0.93
C VAL A 161 6.87 7.81 -0.89
N LEU A 162 7.11 7.23 -2.06
CA LEU A 162 7.23 5.78 -2.21
C LEU A 162 8.68 5.38 -2.47
N LYS A 163 9.11 4.25 -1.93
CA LYS A 163 10.41 3.64 -2.22
C LYS A 163 10.21 2.23 -2.74
N LYS A 164 10.93 1.87 -3.80
CA LYS A 164 10.95 0.50 -4.29
C LYS A 164 11.98 -0.31 -3.51
N GLN A 165 11.55 -1.44 -2.94
CA GLN A 165 12.37 -2.37 -2.16
C GLN A 165 11.99 -3.80 -2.53
N ASN A 166 12.96 -4.62 -2.91
CA ASN A 166 12.74 -6.01 -3.31
C ASN A 166 11.63 -6.16 -4.37
N GLY A 167 11.62 -5.25 -5.35
CA GLY A 167 10.63 -5.22 -6.43
C GLY A 167 9.27 -4.61 -6.06
N LYS A 168 8.97 -4.31 -4.79
CA LYS A 168 7.69 -3.76 -4.33
C LYS A 168 7.80 -2.31 -3.85
N TYR A 169 6.76 -1.52 -4.02
CA TYR A 169 6.68 -0.19 -3.41
C TYR A 169 6.33 -0.25 -1.92
N LYS A 170 6.92 0.67 -1.16
CA LYS A 170 6.70 0.91 0.26
C LYS A 170 6.49 2.41 0.48
N ILE A 171 5.65 2.77 1.43
CA ILE A 171 5.44 4.13 1.91
C ILE A 171 6.60 4.48 2.85
N VAL A 172 7.32 5.57 2.56
CA VAL A 172 8.41 6.06 3.41
C VAL A 172 8.11 7.43 4.01
N ALA A 173 7.24 8.20 3.37
CA ALA A 173 6.79 9.46 3.93
C ALA A 173 5.38 9.81 3.48
N VAL A 174 4.70 10.62 4.29
CA VAL A 174 3.40 11.19 3.98
C VAL A 174 3.46 12.70 4.21
N GLN A 175 3.02 13.45 3.22
CA GLN A 175 2.71 14.85 3.34
C GLN A 175 1.22 14.99 3.66
N ILE A 176 0.95 15.64 4.78
CA ILE A 176 -0.40 15.91 5.24
C ILE A 176 -0.64 17.41 4.98
N PRO A 177 -1.52 17.76 4.03
CA PRO A 177 -2.04 19.12 3.96
C PRO A 177 -2.85 19.31 5.24
N THR A 178 -2.33 20.07 6.17
CA THR A 178 -3.00 20.26 7.46
C THR A 178 -4.07 21.33 7.39
N ALA A 179 -5.14 20.97 8.10
CA ALA A 179 -6.25 21.75 8.66
C ALA A 179 -6.81 22.91 7.82
#